data_AF-A0A1T4YTU7-F1
#
_entry.id   AF-A0A1T4YTU7-F1
#
_cell.length_a   1.000
_cell.length_b   1.000
_cell.length_c   1.000
_cell.angle_alpha   90.00
_cell.angle_beta   90.00
_cell.angle_gamma   90.00
#
_symmetry.space_group_name_H-M   'P 1'
#
loop_
_entity.id
_entity.type
_entity.pdbx_description
1 polymer ?
#
loop_
_entity_poly.entity_id
_entity_poly.type
_entity_poly.pdbx_seq_one_letter_code
_entity_poly.pdbx_strand_id
1 'polypeptide(L)'
;MITVKDIFDYAVGLDLSRLAHSVYWAISNKLVQPNDDSEKLKMLQYEDEVINQLIESNMLGIGRIKLFVIETQQKDWFAFHLAENALDANRLHSNLFRDQGGRITRADRLMIPIMAFAETGKEKNLYELKKSIVQYPAYVGHAKANEHVLYRMGV
;
A
#
# COMPACT_ATOMS: atom_id res chain seq x y z
N MET A 1 17.01 -21.71 -6.72
CA MET A 1 17.15 -21.58 -5.25
C MET A 1 16.52 -20.25 -4.88
N ILE A 2 15.60 -20.24 -3.91
CA ILE A 2 14.99 -19.00 -3.41
C ILE A 2 15.81 -18.58 -2.19
N THR A 3 16.23 -17.32 -2.15
CA THR A 3 17.05 -16.79 -1.06
C THR A 3 16.18 -16.18 0.04
N VAL A 4 16.76 -16.00 1.23
CA VAL A 4 16.13 -15.24 2.32
C VAL A 4 15.76 -13.83 1.87
N LYS A 5 16.60 -13.18 1.06
CA LYS A 5 16.32 -11.87 0.48
C LYS A 5 15.07 -11.89 -0.41
N ASP A 6 14.91 -12.92 -1.24
CA ASP A 6 13.74 -13.04 -2.11
C ASP A 6 12.44 -13.15 -1.30
N ILE A 7 12.46 -13.91 -0.20
CA ILE A 7 11.32 -14.00 0.74
C ILE A 7 11.04 -12.66 1.42
N PHE A 8 12.09 -11.96 1.86
CA PHE A 8 11.94 -10.65 2.48
C PHE A 8 11.33 -9.62 1.52
N ASP A 9 11.86 -9.51 0.31
CA ASP A 9 11.39 -8.58 -0.72
C ASP A 9 9.94 -8.91 -1.12
N TYR A 10 9.60 -10.19 -1.23
CA TYR A 10 8.23 -10.64 -1.47
C TYR A 10 7.29 -10.22 -0.34
N ALA A 11 7.69 -10.46 0.92
CA ALA A 11 6.88 -10.15 2.08
C ALA A 11 6.63 -8.64 2.23
N VAL A 12 7.67 -7.82 2.06
CA VAL A 12 7.54 -6.35 2.04
C VAL A 12 6.70 -5.91 0.84
N GLY A 13 6.95 -6.48 -0.33
CA GLY A 13 6.29 -6.12 -1.58
C GLY A 13 4.78 -6.38 -1.61
N LEU A 14 4.29 -7.29 -0.76
CA LEU A 14 2.87 -7.65 -0.60
C LEU A 14 2.28 -7.24 0.76
N ASP A 15 3.00 -6.41 1.53
CA ASP A 15 2.63 -6.02 2.89
C ASP A 15 2.30 -7.21 3.82
N LEU A 16 2.99 -8.35 3.68
CA LEU A 16 2.88 -9.50 4.58
C LEU A 16 3.62 -9.20 5.88
N SER A 17 3.02 -8.33 6.72
CA SER A 17 3.67 -7.72 7.87
C SER A 17 4.37 -8.72 8.78
N ARG A 18 3.68 -9.79 9.21
CA ARG A 18 4.28 -10.79 10.10
C ARG A 18 5.48 -11.47 9.46
N LEU A 19 5.37 -11.94 8.22
CA LEU A 19 6.47 -12.61 7.52
C LEU A 19 7.67 -11.68 7.33
N ALA A 20 7.44 -10.44 6.90
CA ALA A 20 8.52 -9.48 6.69
C ALA A 20 9.26 -9.15 7.99
N HIS A 21 8.52 -8.90 9.09
CA HIS A 21 9.14 -8.63 10.39
C HIS A 21 9.86 -9.86 10.96
N SER A 22 9.32 -11.07 10.79
CA SER A 22 10.00 -12.32 11.17
C SER A 22 11.33 -12.51 10.43
N VAL A 23 11.35 -12.29 9.12
CA VAL A 23 12.58 -12.40 8.33
C VAL A 23 13.58 -11.30 8.68
N TYR A 24 13.11 -10.07 8.87
CA TYR A 24 13.96 -8.96 9.33
C TYR A 24 14.60 -9.26 10.69
N TRP A 25 13.83 -9.80 11.64
CA TRP A 25 14.34 -10.21 12.94
C TRP A 25 15.42 -11.29 12.81
N ALA A 26 15.19 -12.31 11.97
CA ALA A 26 16.14 -13.39 11.75
C ALA A 26 17.47 -12.89 11.14
N ILE A 27 17.40 -11.97 10.18
CA ILE A 27 18.58 -11.32 9.58
C ILE A 27 19.30 -10.44 10.61
N SER A 28 18.55 -9.62 11.36
CA SER A 28 19.10 -8.68 12.34
C SER A 28 19.85 -9.38 13.48
N ASN A 29 19.36 -10.56 13.87
CA ASN A 29 20.01 -11.42 14.88
C ASN A 29 21.09 -12.34 14.29
N LYS A 30 21.44 -12.17 13.00
CA LYS A 30 22.46 -12.97 12.29
C LYS A 30 22.17 -14.48 12.29
N LEU A 31 20.92 -14.89 12.45
CA LEU A 31 20.50 -16.29 12.40
C LEU A 31 20.51 -16.82 10.95
N VAL A 32 20.32 -15.91 9.99
CA VAL A 32 20.43 -16.15 8.55
C VAL A 32 21.07 -14.93 7.86
N GLN A 33 21.61 -15.15 6.67
CA GLN A 33 22.11 -14.09 5.78
C GLN A 33 21.18 -13.91 4.57
N PRO A 34 21.15 -12.73 3.93
CA PRO A 34 20.26 -12.48 2.78
C PRO A 34 20.40 -13.48 1.63
N ASN A 35 21.62 -13.98 1.38
CA ASN A 35 21.91 -14.90 0.27
C ASN A 35 21.78 -16.39 0.67
N ASP A 36 21.42 -16.68 1.92
CA ASP A 36 21.15 -18.05 2.34
C ASP A 36 19.91 -18.63 1.66
N ASP A 37 19.84 -19.97 1.58
CA ASP A 37 18.61 -20.67 1.19
C ASP A 37 17.47 -20.34 2.16
N SER A 38 16.32 -19.96 1.59
CA SER A 38 15.09 -19.67 2.33
C SER A 38 14.61 -20.81 3.23
N GLU A 39 14.95 -22.07 2.94
CA GLU A 39 14.58 -23.21 3.77
C GLU A 39 15.14 -23.11 5.21
N LYS A 40 16.25 -22.38 5.40
CA LYS A 40 16.79 -22.12 6.75
C LYS A 40 15.79 -21.39 7.65
N LEU A 41 14.91 -20.55 7.09
CA LEU A 41 13.88 -19.82 7.84
C LEU A 41 12.89 -20.76 8.54
N LYS A 42 12.67 -21.97 8.01
CA LYS A 42 11.74 -22.96 8.61
C LYS A 42 12.34 -23.66 9.83
N MET A 43 13.66 -23.63 9.99
CA MET A 43 14.37 -24.27 11.08
C MET A 43 14.57 -23.35 12.29
N LEU A 44 14.26 -22.07 12.16
CA LEU A 44 14.42 -21.09 13.22
C LEU A 44 13.33 -21.22 14.27
N GLN A 45 13.71 -21.00 15.52
CA GLN A 45 12.77 -20.71 16.60
C GLN A 45 12.59 -19.19 16.66
N TYR A 46 11.37 -18.75 16.38
CA TYR A 46 11.04 -17.32 16.36
C TYR A 46 10.62 -16.84 17.76
N GLU A 47 11.13 -15.68 18.16
CA GLU A 47 10.69 -14.99 19.37
C GLU A 47 9.45 -14.14 19.05
N ASP A 48 8.27 -14.75 19.21
CA ASP A 48 6.99 -14.14 18.83
C ASP A 48 6.73 -12.80 19.55
N GLU A 49 7.13 -12.65 20.82
CA GLU A 49 6.98 -11.40 21.56
C GLU A 49 7.75 -10.25 20.92
N VAL A 50 9.02 -10.49 20.54
CA VAL A 50 9.86 -9.47 19.90
C VAL A 50 9.32 -9.14 18.50
N ILE A 51 8.89 -10.15 17.75
CA ILE A 51 8.30 -9.94 16.42
C ILE A 51 7.01 -9.13 16.52
N ASN A 52 6.17 -9.39 17.51
CA ASN A 52 4.96 -8.59 17.74
C ASN A 52 5.28 -7.13 18.04
N GLN A 53 6.31 -6.84 18.86
CA GLN A 53 6.75 -5.47 19.10
C GLN A 53 7.26 -4.76 17.83
N LEU A 54 7.99 -5.48 16.98
CA LEU A 54 8.44 -4.96 15.68
C LEU A 54 7.25 -4.65 14.75
N ILE A 55 6.23 -5.49 14.75
CA ILE A 55 4.99 -5.28 13.99
C ILE A 55 4.21 -4.07 14.54
N GLU A 56 4.05 -3.97 15.85
CA GLU A 56 3.32 -2.89 16.52
C GLU A 56 3.96 -1.52 16.29
N SER A 57 5.28 -1.45 16.37
CA SER A 57 6.04 -0.24 16.03
C SER A 57 6.09 0.04 14.52
N ASN A 58 5.61 -0.90 13.70
CA ASN A 58 5.69 -0.89 12.24
C ASN A 58 7.09 -0.50 11.73
N MET A 59 8.12 -1.13 12.29
CA MET A 59 9.53 -0.81 12.03
C MET A 59 9.86 -0.81 10.52
N LEU A 60 9.23 -1.70 9.74
CA LEU A 60 9.43 -1.81 8.30
C LEU A 60 8.53 -0.88 7.47
N GLY A 61 7.66 -0.09 8.09
CA GLY A 61 6.74 0.81 7.40
C GLY A 61 5.70 0.10 6.53
N ILE A 62 5.41 -1.18 6.81
CA ILE A 62 4.51 -2.02 6.02
C ILE A 62 3.07 -1.52 6.15
N GLY A 63 2.35 -1.48 5.02
CA GLY A 63 0.96 -1.01 4.99
C GLY A 63 0.75 0.42 5.51
N ARG A 64 1.84 1.22 5.61
CA ARG A 64 1.78 2.60 6.09
C ARG A 64 0.92 3.45 5.16
N ILE A 65 1.14 3.33 3.86
CA ILE A 65 0.33 3.97 2.82
C ILE A 65 -0.87 3.11 2.46
N LYS A 66 -2.06 3.69 2.55
CA LYS A 66 -3.35 3.06 2.24
C LYS A 66 -4.02 3.77 1.08
N LEU A 67 -4.89 3.04 0.39
CA LEU A 67 -5.81 3.60 -0.59
C LEU A 67 -7.08 4.11 0.11
N PHE A 68 -7.42 5.36 -0.14
CA PHE A 68 -8.64 6.01 0.30
C PHE A 68 -9.48 6.42 -0.90
N VAL A 69 -10.79 6.28 -0.76
CA VAL A 69 -11.78 6.71 -1.73
C VAL A 69 -12.67 7.76 -1.07
N ILE A 70 -12.79 8.92 -1.71
CA ILE A 70 -13.57 10.06 -1.22
C ILE A 70 -14.73 10.26 -2.19
N GLU A 71 -15.96 10.23 -1.69
CA GLU A 71 -17.12 10.69 -2.47
C GLU A 71 -16.96 12.17 -2.81
N THR A 72 -17.08 12.54 -4.08
CA THR A 72 -17.00 13.95 -4.48
C THR A 72 -18.36 14.63 -4.38
N GLN A 73 -18.40 15.96 -4.46
CA GLN A 73 -19.66 16.69 -4.63
C GLN A 73 -20.41 16.34 -5.93
N GLN A 74 -19.69 15.88 -6.96
CA GLN A 74 -20.33 15.41 -8.18
C GLN A 74 -20.92 14.03 -7.94
N LYS A 75 -22.24 13.92 -8.16
CA LYS A 75 -22.97 12.66 -7.97
C LYS A 75 -22.31 11.51 -8.73
N ASP A 76 -22.16 10.39 -8.05
CA ASP A 76 -21.58 9.13 -8.56
C ASP A 76 -20.09 9.21 -8.92
N TRP A 77 -19.38 10.25 -8.50
CA TRP A 77 -17.93 10.38 -8.70
C TRP A 77 -17.15 10.21 -7.41
N PHE A 78 -16.04 9.49 -7.53
CA PHE A 78 -15.19 9.10 -6.41
C PHE A 78 -13.73 9.43 -6.71
N ALA A 79 -13.05 10.05 -5.75
CA ALA A 79 -11.64 10.42 -5.83
C ALA A 79 -10.77 9.41 -5.09
N PHE A 80 -9.76 8.87 -5.77
CA PHE A 80 -8.81 7.91 -5.22
C PHE A 80 -7.55 8.62 -4.77
N HIS A 81 -7.14 8.34 -3.54
CA HIS A 81 -5.96 8.93 -2.90
C HIS A 81 -5.13 7.87 -2.19
N LEU A 82 -3.81 8.01 -2.23
CA LEU A 82 -2.88 7.22 -1.42
C LEU A 82 -2.34 8.10 -0.30
N ALA A 83 -2.51 7.67 0.95
CA ALA A 83 -2.09 8.45 2.12
C ALA A 83 -1.85 7.53 3.34
N GLU A 84 -1.24 8.07 4.40
CA GLU A 84 -1.04 7.32 5.65
C GLU A 84 -2.33 7.17 6.47
N ASN A 85 -3.16 8.20 6.40
CA ASN A 85 -4.40 8.34 7.13
C ASN A 85 -5.44 9.11 6.30
N ALA A 86 -6.71 9.02 6.73
CA ALA A 86 -7.83 9.64 6.02
C ALA A 86 -7.80 11.18 6.05
N LEU A 87 -7.21 11.77 7.10
CA LEU A 87 -7.11 13.22 7.26
C LEU A 87 -6.21 13.83 6.18
N ASP A 88 -5.06 13.21 5.91
CA ASP A 88 -4.14 13.66 4.87
C ASP A 88 -4.72 13.50 3.47
N ALA A 89 -5.44 12.40 3.22
CA ALA A 89 -6.17 12.19 1.97
C ALA A 89 -7.23 13.29 1.77
N ASN A 90 -8.01 13.59 2.80
CA ASN A 90 -9.05 14.62 2.73
C ASN A 90 -8.45 16.01 2.53
N ARG A 91 -7.40 16.34 3.29
CA ARG A 91 -6.71 17.62 3.18
C ARG A 91 -6.15 17.84 1.78
N LEU A 92 -5.55 16.81 1.17
CA LEU A 92 -5.09 16.89 -0.21
C LEU A 92 -6.26 17.11 -1.17
N HIS A 93 -7.35 16.34 -1.05
CA HIS A 93 -8.54 16.49 -1.88
C HIS A 93 -9.12 17.91 -1.85
N SER A 94 -9.34 18.46 -0.65
CA SER A 94 -9.85 19.82 -0.48
C SER A 94 -8.93 20.89 -1.01
N ASN A 95 -7.61 20.69 -0.94
CA ASN A 95 -6.65 21.62 -1.52
C ASN A 95 -6.68 21.62 -3.06
N LEU A 96 -6.75 20.43 -3.67
CA LEU A 96 -6.72 20.28 -5.12
C LEU A 96 -8.04 20.73 -5.77
N PHE A 97 -9.18 20.32 -5.22
CA PHE A 97 -10.47 20.44 -5.89
C PHE A 97 -11.38 21.50 -5.27
N ARG A 98 -10.96 22.14 -4.17
CA ARG A 98 -11.82 23.03 -3.34
C ARG A 98 -13.12 22.36 -2.91
N ASP A 99 -13.11 21.03 -2.85
CA ASP A 99 -14.21 20.17 -2.47
C ASP A 99 -13.98 19.68 -1.02
N GLN A 100 -14.97 19.87 -0.15
CA GLN A 100 -14.92 19.35 1.23
C GLN A 100 -14.97 17.82 1.29
N GLY A 101 -15.34 17.17 0.17
CA GLY A 101 -15.53 15.74 0.08
C GLY A 101 -16.79 15.28 0.83
N GLY A 102 -17.23 14.08 0.50
CA GLY A 102 -18.27 13.35 1.21
C GLY A 102 -17.66 12.29 2.12
N ARG A 103 -18.26 11.10 2.10
CA ARG A 103 -17.77 9.96 2.87
C ARG A 103 -16.39 9.51 2.38
N ILE A 104 -15.48 9.26 3.33
CA ILE A 104 -14.16 8.71 3.09
C ILE A 104 -14.17 7.22 3.46
N THR A 105 -13.78 6.37 2.52
CA THR A 105 -13.70 4.92 2.69
C THR A 105 -12.27 4.44 2.52
N ARG A 106 -11.81 3.56 3.41
CA ARG A 106 -10.53 2.87 3.26
C ARG A 106 -10.72 1.71 2.28
N ALA A 107 -10.04 1.78 1.13
CA ALA A 107 -10.23 0.85 0.01
C ALA A 107 -9.07 -0.12 -0.20
N ASP A 108 -8.00 -0.02 0.60
CA ASP A 108 -6.86 -0.95 0.60
C ASP A 108 -7.23 -2.43 0.79
N ARG A 109 -8.36 -2.70 1.45
CA ARG A 109 -8.89 -4.05 1.70
C ARG A 109 -9.98 -4.49 0.72
N LEU A 110 -10.48 -3.56 -0.09
CA LEU A 110 -11.49 -3.85 -1.11
C LEU A 110 -10.70 -4.29 -2.33
N MET A 111 -10.77 -5.59 -2.64
CA MET A 111 -10.13 -6.32 -3.76
C MET A 111 -9.33 -5.49 -4.76
N ILE A 112 -8.10 -5.91 -5.03
CA ILE A 112 -7.14 -5.35 -5.99
C ILE A 112 -7.85 -4.75 -7.23
N PRO A 113 -8.12 -3.42 -7.26
CA PRO A 113 -8.79 -2.81 -8.40
C PRO A 113 -7.73 -2.57 -9.46
N ILE A 114 -7.79 -3.36 -10.53
CA ILE A 114 -7.16 -2.99 -11.78
C ILE A 114 -8.02 -1.88 -12.38
N MET A 115 -7.41 -0.73 -12.65
CA MET A 115 -8.06 0.43 -13.25
C MET A 115 -7.33 0.84 -14.52
N ALA A 116 -8.06 1.15 -15.58
CA ALA A 116 -7.52 1.76 -16.78
C ALA A 116 -7.35 3.28 -16.58
N PHE A 117 -6.19 3.83 -16.90
CA PHE A 117 -5.98 5.29 -16.89
C PHE A 117 -6.50 5.89 -18.19
N ALA A 118 -7.53 6.75 -18.12
CA ALA A 118 -8.21 7.33 -19.28
C ALA A 118 -7.26 7.98 -20.29
N GLU A 119 -6.18 8.61 -19.82
CA GLU A 119 -5.19 9.29 -20.65
C GLU A 119 -4.37 8.34 -21.54
N THR A 120 -4.14 7.11 -21.08
CA THR A 120 -3.20 6.18 -21.73
C THR A 120 -3.83 4.87 -22.15
N GLY A 121 -5.05 4.58 -21.68
CA GLY A 121 -5.71 3.27 -21.78
C GLY A 121 -5.01 2.15 -21.01
N LYS A 122 -3.88 2.42 -20.33
CA LYS A 122 -3.12 1.39 -19.63
C LYS A 122 -3.79 1.03 -18.32
N GLU A 123 -3.98 -0.27 -18.13
CA GLU A 123 -4.42 -0.84 -16.87
C GLU A 123 -3.28 -0.85 -15.84
N LYS A 124 -3.60 -0.49 -14.61
CA LYS A 124 -2.70 -0.63 -13.47
C LYS A 124 -3.43 -1.12 -12.25
N ASN A 125 -2.76 -2.00 -11.52
CA ASN A 125 -3.11 -2.30 -10.15
C ASN A 125 -2.77 -1.09 -9.26
N LEU A 126 -3.76 -0.52 -8.56
CA LEU A 126 -3.54 0.66 -7.71
C LEU A 126 -2.59 0.39 -6.54
N TYR A 127 -2.49 -0.86 -6.09
CA TYR A 127 -1.55 -1.26 -5.06
C TYR A 127 -0.10 -1.26 -5.59
N GLU A 128 0.12 -1.65 -6.84
CA GLU A 128 1.45 -1.56 -7.46
C GLU A 128 1.81 -0.13 -7.82
N LEU A 129 0.82 0.68 -8.22
CA LEU A 129 1.02 2.10 -8.52
C LEU A 129 1.68 2.84 -7.36
N LYS A 130 1.37 2.48 -6.10
CA LYS A 130 2.00 3.05 -4.90
C LYS A 130 3.54 2.97 -4.96
N LYS A 131 4.10 1.91 -5.53
CA LYS A 131 5.56 1.72 -5.60
C LYS A 131 6.24 2.72 -6.54
N SER A 132 5.50 3.31 -7.48
CA SER A 132 6.00 4.31 -8.43
C SER A 132 5.83 5.76 -7.96
N ILE A 133 5.14 6.00 -6.84
CA ILE A 133 4.85 7.33 -6.32
C ILE A 133 5.97 7.76 -5.38
N VAL A 134 6.53 8.95 -5.64
CA VAL A 134 7.68 9.49 -4.90
C VAL A 134 7.27 10.15 -3.59
N GLN A 135 6.07 10.76 -3.54
CA GLN A 135 5.63 11.55 -2.39
C GLN A 135 4.18 11.26 -2.02
N TYR A 136 3.90 11.27 -0.71
CA TYR A 136 2.57 11.11 -0.14
C TYR A 136 2.17 12.32 0.72
N PRO A 137 0.87 12.62 0.86
CA PRO A 137 -0.26 11.97 0.19
C PRO A 137 -0.27 12.24 -1.32
N ALA A 138 -0.88 11.33 -2.09
CA ALA A 138 -0.93 11.42 -3.55
C ALA A 138 -2.35 11.22 -4.07
N TYR A 139 -2.76 12.10 -4.99
CA TYR A 139 -3.96 11.91 -5.79
C TYR A 139 -3.69 10.86 -6.88
N VAL A 140 -4.63 9.95 -7.11
CA VAL A 140 -4.50 8.84 -8.07
C VAL A 140 -5.40 9.04 -9.28
N GLY A 141 -6.61 9.55 -9.09
CA GLY A 141 -7.59 9.70 -10.16
C GLY A 141 -9.01 9.78 -9.63
N HIS A 142 -9.94 10.14 -10.49
CA HIS A 142 -11.37 10.07 -10.25
C HIS A 142 -11.97 8.92 -11.06
N ALA A 143 -12.93 8.19 -10.50
CA ALA A 143 -13.74 7.23 -11.25
C ALA A 143 -15.21 7.47 -10.97
N LYS A 144 -16.04 7.15 -11.96
CA LYS A 144 -17.49 7.11 -11.78
C LYS A 144 -17.91 5.77 -11.17
N ALA A 145 -19.05 5.75 -10.49
CA ALA A 145 -19.66 4.52 -9.98
C ALA A 145 -19.75 3.46 -11.09
N ASN A 146 -19.33 2.23 -10.77
CA ASN A 146 -19.33 1.08 -11.68
C ASN A 146 -18.39 1.20 -12.91
N GLU A 147 -17.48 2.18 -12.93
CA GLU A 147 -16.44 2.28 -13.94
C GLU A 147 -15.08 1.85 -13.38
N HIS A 148 -14.30 1.12 -14.19
CA HIS A 148 -12.92 0.75 -13.88
C HIS A 148 -11.91 1.68 -14.59
N VAL A 149 -12.30 2.95 -14.77
CA VAL A 149 -11.50 3.95 -15.48
C VAL A 149 -11.18 5.11 -14.54
N LEU A 150 -9.90 5.45 -14.43
CA LEU A 150 -9.42 6.59 -13.68
C LEU A 150 -9.12 7.76 -14.60
N TYR A 151 -9.77 8.89 -14.31
CA TYR A 151 -9.59 10.17 -14.96
C TYR A 151 -8.74 11.08 -14.07
N ARG A 152 -7.67 11.66 -14.60
CA ARG A 152 -6.91 12.70 -13.92
C ARG A 152 -7.59 14.04 -14.18
N MET A 153 -8.19 14.60 -13.13
CA MET A 153 -8.93 15.86 -13.26
C MET A 153 -7.97 17.06 -13.22
N GLY A 154 -7.30 17.36 -14.35
CA GLY A 154 -6.58 18.63 -14.58
C GLY A 154 -5.81 19.22 -13.41
N VAL A 155 -5.06 18.38 -12.68
CA VAL A 155 -4.20 18.77 -11.54
C VAL A 155 -2.76 18.92 -12.01
#